data_AF-A0A7C7DA44-F1
#
_entry.id   AF-A0A7C7DA44-F1
#
_cell.length_a   1.000
_cell.length_b   1.000
_cell.length_c   1.000
_cell.angle_alpha   90.00
_cell.angle_beta   90.00
_cell.angle_gamma   90.00
#
_symmetry.space_group_name_H-M   'P 1'
#
loop_
_entity.id
_entity.type
_entity.pdbx_description
1 polymer ?
#
loop_
_entity_poly.entity_id
_entity_poly.type
_entity_poly.pdbx_seq_one_letter_code
_entity_poly.pdbx_strand_id
1 'polypeptide(L)'
;MNSPKHRIKEIREDKKLSGIEIAQALNISPQYYYDIEKGKRNLSADIATQLAKIFNVSVDYLLGIDKFDNLTSKEEKDIAKDLEKMLANLESDNGLAFMGEPMDDETKELMKISLENSMRLAKQLAKKKYTPKKYK
;
A
#
# COMPACT_ATOMS: atom_id res chain seq x y z
N MET A 1 -12.43 2.20 25.21
CA MET A 1 -12.78 2.93 23.96
C MET A 1 -12.62 1.94 22.81
N ASN A 2 -13.72 1.61 22.12
CA ASN A 2 -13.65 0.76 20.93
C ASN A 2 -12.97 1.55 19.81
N SER A 3 -11.75 1.16 19.43
CA SER A 3 -11.12 1.70 18.23
C SER A 3 -11.99 1.36 17.01
N PRO A 4 -12.27 2.32 16.11
CA PRO A 4 -12.97 2.02 14.88
C PRO A 4 -12.19 0.98 14.07
N LYS A 5 -12.85 -0.07 13.56
CA LYS A 5 -12.19 -1.11 12.75
C LYS A 5 -11.73 -0.62 11.37
N HIS A 6 -12.24 0.51 10.88
CA HIS A 6 -11.99 1.02 9.54
C HIS A 6 -10.77 1.96 9.46
N ARG A 7 -10.10 2.00 8.30
CA ARG A 7 -8.84 2.73 8.06
C ARG A 7 -9.02 4.17 7.54
N ILE A 8 -10.23 4.73 7.62
CA ILE A 8 -10.60 6.02 7.01
C ILE A 8 -9.63 7.16 7.38
N LYS A 9 -9.36 7.32 8.67
CA LYS A 9 -8.50 8.41 9.17
C LYS A 9 -7.06 8.28 8.66
N GLU A 10 -6.50 7.08 8.72
CA GLU A 10 -5.15 6.78 8.27
C GLU A 10 -4.99 7.08 6.78
N ILE A 11 -5.92 6.59 5.96
CA ILE A 11 -5.92 6.81 4.50
C ILE A 11 -6.04 8.31 4.16
N ARG A 12 -6.91 9.03 4.88
CA ARG A 12 -7.06 10.49 4.71
C ARG A 12 -5.75 11.22 5.00
N GLU A 13 -5.09 10.90 6.11
CA GLU A 13 -3.84 11.53 6.54
C GLU A 13 -2.68 11.21 5.59
N ASP A 14 -2.56 9.96 5.13
CA ASP A 14 -1.59 9.53 4.13
C ASP A 14 -1.74 10.29 2.80
N LYS A 15 -2.99 10.53 2.38
CA LYS A 15 -3.32 11.30 1.17
C LYS A 15 -3.31 12.81 1.37
N LYS A 16 -3.06 13.29 2.59
CA LYS A 16 -3.05 14.71 2.95
C LYS A 16 -4.36 15.43 2.61
N LEU A 17 -5.48 14.73 2.72
CA LEU A 17 -6.81 15.28 2.53
C LEU A 17 -7.37 15.79 3.86
N SER A 18 -8.13 16.88 3.83
CA SER A 18 -8.88 17.34 5.00
C SER A 18 -10.21 16.60 5.11
N GLY A 19 -10.71 16.45 6.34
CA GLY A 19 -12.03 15.85 6.56
C GLY A 19 -13.16 16.72 6.01
N ILE A 20 -12.93 18.03 5.89
CA ILE A 20 -13.87 18.99 5.31
C ILE A 20 -14.03 18.75 3.80
N GLU A 21 -12.91 18.59 3.07
CA GLU A 21 -12.94 18.30 1.63
C GLU A 21 -13.67 16.99 1.32
N ILE A 22 -13.44 15.95 2.14
CA ILE A 22 -14.10 14.65 1.97
C ILE A 22 -15.58 14.75 2.32
N ALA A 23 -15.94 15.45 3.39
CA ALA A 23 -17.33 15.67 3.75
C ALA A 23 -18.10 16.40 2.64
N GLN A 24 -17.48 17.41 2.02
CA GLN A 24 -18.04 18.10 0.85
C GLN A 24 -18.22 17.16 -0.35
N ALA A 25 -17.20 16.34 -0.67
CA ALA A 25 -17.28 15.37 -1.76
C ALA A 25 -18.38 14.31 -1.56
N LEU A 26 -18.67 13.96 -0.31
CA LEU A 26 -19.73 13.04 0.09
C LEU A 26 -21.09 13.70 0.30
N ASN A 27 -21.19 15.02 0.17
CA ASN A 27 -22.39 15.81 0.48
C ASN A 27 -22.94 15.55 1.90
N ILE A 28 -22.05 15.49 2.90
CA ILE A 28 -22.38 15.32 4.33
C ILE A 28 -21.76 16.46 5.15
N SER A 29 -22.20 16.60 6.41
CA SER A 29 -21.56 17.59 7.30
C SER A 29 -20.16 17.13 7.72
N PRO A 30 -19.19 18.06 7.88
CA PRO A 30 -17.86 17.71 8.40
C PRO A 30 -17.93 17.01 9.77
N GLN A 31 -18.86 17.43 10.63
CA GLN A 31 -19.10 16.80 11.92
C GLN A 31 -19.49 15.32 11.77
N TYR A 32 -20.39 15.01 10.83
CA TYR A 32 -20.81 13.64 10.55
C TYR A 32 -19.63 12.78 10.07
N TYR A 33 -18.79 13.32 9.18
CA TYR A 33 -17.56 12.65 8.73
C TYR A 33 -16.59 12.35 9.89
N TYR A 34 -16.30 13.33 10.75
CA TYR A 34 -15.42 13.11 11.90
C TYR A 34 -16.01 12.17 12.94
N ASP A 35 -17.33 12.12 13.08
CA ASP A 35 -17.99 11.15 13.94
C ASP A 35 -17.90 9.73 13.38
N ILE A 36 -17.93 9.55 12.05
CA ILE A 36 -17.57 8.29 11.40
C ILE A 36 -16.11 7.94 11.71
N GLU A 37 -15.15 8.85 11.46
CA GLU A 37 -13.72 8.58 11.73
C GLU A 37 -13.44 8.17 13.18
N LYS A 38 -14.20 8.73 14.14
CA LYS A 38 -14.09 8.43 15.58
C LYS A 38 -14.88 7.19 16.01
N GLY A 39 -15.61 6.54 15.10
CA GLY A 39 -16.48 5.40 15.39
C GLY A 39 -17.72 5.73 16.21
N LYS A 40 -18.09 7.03 16.30
CA LYS A 40 -19.32 7.49 16.93
C LYS A 40 -20.55 7.32 16.03
N ARG A 41 -20.34 7.22 14.72
CA ARG A 41 -21.36 6.95 13.70
C ARG A 41 -20.97 5.73 12.89
N ASN A 42 -21.95 4.88 12.60
CA ASN A 42 -21.75 3.74 11.71
C ASN A 42 -21.54 4.23 10.28
N LEU A 43 -20.62 3.58 9.58
CA LEU A 43 -20.38 3.79 8.16
C LEU A 43 -21.41 3.00 7.35
N SER A 44 -22.21 3.69 6.53
CA SER A 44 -23.12 3.01 5.59
C SER A 44 -22.35 2.44 4.38
N ALA A 45 -22.91 1.43 3.73
CA ALA A 45 -22.32 0.82 2.53
C ALA A 45 -22.12 1.84 1.40
N ASP A 46 -23.06 2.77 1.21
CA ASP A 46 -22.97 3.81 0.19
C ASP A 46 -21.80 4.76 0.44
N ILE A 47 -21.65 5.23 1.70
CA ILE A 47 -20.55 6.11 2.08
C ILE A 47 -19.21 5.35 1.99
N ALA A 48 -19.17 4.08 2.42
CA ALA A 48 -17.97 3.24 2.29
C ALA A 48 -17.52 3.12 0.82
N THR A 49 -18.47 2.90 -0.09
CA THR A 49 -18.20 2.79 -1.53
C THR A 49 -17.69 4.10 -2.12
N GLN A 50 -18.29 5.24 -1.74
CA GLN A 50 -17.84 6.55 -2.21
C GLN A 50 -16.46 6.91 -1.65
N LEU A 51 -16.22 6.66 -0.37
CA LEU A 51 -14.91 6.86 0.25
C LEU A 51 -13.84 6.00 -0.40
N ALA A 52 -14.13 4.73 -0.68
CA ALA A 52 -13.21 3.83 -1.37
C ALA A 52 -12.81 4.40 -2.76
N LYS A 53 -13.76 4.99 -3.50
CA LYS A 53 -13.50 5.68 -4.76
C LYS A 53 -12.65 6.95 -4.57
N ILE A 54 -13.01 7.82 -3.63
CA ILE A 54 -12.25 9.05 -3.30
C ILE A 54 -10.81 8.72 -2.93
N PHE A 55 -10.64 7.66 -2.14
CA PHE A 55 -9.34 7.18 -1.70
C PHE A 55 -8.66 6.26 -2.71
N ASN A 56 -9.30 5.88 -3.81
CA ASN A 56 -8.76 4.93 -4.78
C ASN A 56 -8.21 3.65 -4.09
N VAL A 57 -9.02 3.05 -3.21
CA VAL A 57 -8.75 1.78 -2.51
C VAL A 57 -9.96 0.85 -2.64
N SER A 58 -9.83 -0.42 -2.27
CA SER A 58 -10.98 -1.31 -2.17
C SER A 58 -11.81 -0.99 -0.91
N VAL A 59 -13.11 -1.32 -0.96
CA VAL A 59 -13.99 -1.23 0.22
C VAL A 59 -13.48 -2.13 1.33
N ASP A 60 -12.96 -3.32 0.99
CA ASP A 60 -12.41 -4.26 1.96
C ASP A 60 -11.23 -3.68 2.73
N TYR A 61 -10.30 -3.01 2.02
CA TYR A 61 -9.16 -2.32 2.63
C TYR A 61 -9.61 -1.16 3.53
N LEU A 62 -10.61 -0.40 3.07
CA LEU A 62 -11.18 0.71 3.85
C LEU A 62 -11.81 0.21 5.16
N LEU A 63 -12.52 -0.91 5.11
CA LEU A 63 -13.19 -1.53 6.25
C LEU A 63 -12.25 -2.35 7.14
N GLY A 64 -11.01 -2.62 6.70
CA GLY A 64 -10.06 -3.47 7.41
C GLY A 64 -10.47 -4.93 7.47
N ILE A 65 -11.14 -5.41 6.41
CA ILE A 65 -11.58 -6.81 6.26
C ILE A 65 -10.81 -7.55 5.16
N ASP A 66 -9.85 -6.89 4.51
CA ASP A 66 -8.98 -7.49 3.53
C ASP A 66 -8.12 -8.59 4.16
N LYS A 67 -7.97 -9.72 3.45
CA LYS A 67 -7.16 -10.88 3.89
C LYS A 67 -5.64 -10.61 3.87
N PHE A 68 -5.24 -9.44 3.42
CA PHE A 68 -3.84 -9.00 3.45
C PHE A 68 -3.66 -8.19 4.72
N ASP A 69 -3.24 -8.87 5.80
CA ASP A 69 -2.65 -8.14 6.92
C ASP A 69 -1.48 -7.31 6.38
N ASN A 70 -1.37 -6.05 6.83
CA ASN A 70 -0.19 -5.26 6.51
C ASN A 70 1.03 -6.06 6.96
N LEU A 71 1.98 -6.24 6.05
CA LEU A 71 3.24 -6.91 6.36
C LEU A 71 3.86 -6.23 7.57
N THR A 72 4.16 -7.02 8.59
CA THR A 72 4.95 -6.56 9.72
C THR A 72 6.33 -6.14 9.21
N SER A 73 7.02 -5.26 9.94
CA SER A 73 8.40 -4.87 9.60
C SER A 73 9.37 -6.06 9.54
N LYS A 74 9.01 -7.22 10.13
CA LYS A 74 9.76 -8.46 10.01
C LYS A 74 9.50 -9.12 8.66
N GLU A 75 8.25 -9.27 8.26
CA GLU A 75 7.87 -9.85 6.97
C GLU A 75 8.41 -9.01 5.79
N GLU A 76 8.37 -7.68 5.90
CA GLU A 76 9.00 -6.80 4.89
C GLU A 76 10.51 -7.05 4.76
N LYS A 77 11.22 -7.26 5.88
CA LYS A 77 12.67 -7.57 5.86
C LYS A 77 12.95 -8.95 5.30
N ASP A 78 12.11 -9.92 5.60
CA ASP A 78 12.28 -11.28 5.10
C ASP A 78 12.01 -11.34 3.59
N ILE A 79 10.98 -10.63 3.10
CA ILE A 79 10.74 -10.43 1.66
C ILE A 79 11.92 -9.75 0.97
N ALA A 80 12.50 -8.71 1.59
CA ALA A 80 13.66 -8.02 1.02
C ALA A 80 14.88 -8.96 0.88
N LYS A 81 15.13 -9.79 1.89
CA LYS A 81 16.21 -10.79 1.84
C LYS A 81 15.97 -11.85 0.77
N ASP A 82 14.74 -12.33 0.64
CA ASP A 82 14.43 -13.36 -0.35
C ASP A 82 14.52 -12.81 -1.78
N LEU A 83 14.14 -11.55 -1.99
CA LEU A 83 14.34 -10.87 -3.27
C LEU A 83 15.84 -10.67 -3.60
N GLU A 84 16.67 -10.30 -2.62
CA GLU A 84 18.13 -10.23 -2.77
C GLU A 84 18.73 -11.59 -3.14
N LYS A 85 18.27 -12.68 -2.50
CA LYS A 85 18.70 -14.05 -2.86
C LYS A 85 18.27 -14.44 -4.27
N MET A 86 17.06 -14.07 -4.70
CA MET A 86 16.58 -14.34 -6.06
C MET A 86 17.44 -13.62 -7.11
N LEU A 87 17.83 -12.37 -6.84
CA LEU A 87 18.75 -11.61 -7.70
C LEU A 87 20.15 -12.23 -7.72
N ALA A 88 20.67 -12.66 -6.58
CA ALA A 88 21.97 -13.35 -6.53
C ALA A 88 21.94 -14.68 -7.29
N ASN A 89 20.82 -15.42 -7.24
CA ASN A 89 20.65 -16.65 -8.01
C ASN A 89 20.55 -16.39 -9.52
N LEU A 90 19.92 -15.28 -9.93
CA LEU A 90 19.92 -14.82 -11.33
C LEU A 90 21.32 -14.52 -11.87
N GLU A 91 22.25 -14.11 -11.00
CA GLU A 91 23.65 -13.86 -11.35
C GLU A 91 24.52 -15.13 -11.39
N SER A 92 24.02 -16.25 -10.85
CA SER A 92 24.76 -17.50 -10.83
C SER A 92 24.61 -18.30 -12.13
N ASP A 93 25.67 -19.06 -12.51
CA ASP A 93 25.71 -19.92 -13.70
C ASP A 93 24.65 -21.04 -13.72
N ASN A 94 23.84 -21.19 -12.67
CA ASN A 94 22.67 -22.05 -12.67
C ASN A 94 21.56 -21.37 -13.46
N GLY A 95 21.55 -21.60 -14.77
CA GLY A 95 20.56 -21.06 -15.70
C GLY A 95 19.13 -21.22 -15.17
N LEU A 96 18.49 -20.10 -14.85
CA LEU A 96 17.06 -20.08 -14.59
C LEU A 96 16.33 -20.48 -15.86
N ALA A 97 15.49 -21.50 -15.77
CA ALA A 97 14.68 -21.93 -16.91
C ALA A 97 13.47 -21.00 -17.04
N PHE A 98 13.34 -20.31 -18.17
CA PHE A 98 12.13 -19.58 -18.55
C PHE A 98 11.37 -20.42 -19.56
N MET A 99 10.12 -20.78 -19.24
CA MET A 99 9.30 -21.68 -20.06
C MET A 99 9.95 -23.06 -20.33
N GLY A 100 10.80 -23.53 -19.42
CA GLY A 100 11.50 -24.82 -19.55
C GLY A 100 12.81 -24.76 -20.34
N GLU A 101 13.18 -23.59 -20.87
CA GLU A 101 14.44 -23.37 -21.57
C GLU A 101 15.39 -22.53 -20.73
N PRO A 102 16.72 -22.77 -20.79
CA PRO A 102 17.69 -21.92 -20.12
C PRO A 102 17.53 -20.48 -20.64
N MET A 103 17.30 -19.54 -19.73
CA MET A 103 17.19 -18.14 -20.07
C MET A 103 18.51 -17.63 -20.64
N ASP A 104 18.44 -16.91 -21.76
CA ASP A 104 19.61 -16.28 -22.38
C ASP A 104 20.09 -15.08 -21.54
N ASP A 105 21.33 -14.65 -21.79
CA ASP A 105 21.98 -13.62 -20.98
C ASP A 105 21.34 -12.23 -21.13
N GLU A 106 20.75 -11.93 -22.30
CA GLU A 106 20.06 -10.67 -22.54
C GLU A 106 18.75 -10.61 -21.74
N THR A 107 17.98 -11.71 -21.74
CA THR A 107 16.75 -11.82 -20.94
C THR A 107 17.04 -11.79 -19.43
N LYS A 108 18.13 -12.43 -18.97
CA LYS A 108 18.59 -12.33 -17.57
C LYS A 108 18.86 -10.88 -17.18
N GLU A 109 19.59 -10.14 -18.01
CA GLU A 109 19.95 -8.76 -17.74
C GLU A 109 18.70 -7.86 -17.71
N LEU A 110 17.76 -8.03 -18.64
CA LEU A 110 16.49 -7.30 -18.63
C LEU A 110 15.67 -7.57 -17.36
N MET A 111 15.62 -8.82 -16.91
CA MET A 111 14.89 -9.21 -15.71
C MET A 111 15.54 -8.61 -14.45
N LYS A 112 16.87 -8.61 -14.39
CA LYS A 112 17.64 -7.96 -13.32
C LYS A 112 17.36 -6.46 -13.27
N ILE A 113 17.42 -5.76 -14.40
CA ILE A 113 17.13 -4.32 -14.51
C ILE A 113 15.70 -4.02 -14.05
N SER A 114 14.71 -4.82 -14.48
CA SER A 114 13.31 -4.64 -14.11
C SER A 114 13.08 -4.80 -12.60
N LEU A 115 13.69 -5.82 -11.99
CA LEU A 115 13.61 -6.09 -10.56
C LEU A 115 14.32 -5.01 -9.73
N GLU A 116 15.51 -4.56 -10.14
CA GLU A 116 16.22 -3.47 -9.48
C GLU A 116 15.41 -2.17 -9.51
N ASN A 117 14.84 -1.82 -10.66
CA ASN A 117 13.99 -0.64 -10.80
C ASN A 117 12.75 -0.72 -9.91
N SER A 118 12.11 -1.87 -9.86
CA SER A 118 10.96 -2.13 -8.98
C SER A 118 11.32 -1.98 -7.51
N MET A 119 12.47 -2.51 -7.07
CA MET A 119 12.97 -2.32 -5.71
C MET A 119 13.30 -0.88 -5.38
N ARG A 120 13.94 -0.16 -6.32
CA ARG A 120 14.27 1.25 -6.13
C ARG A 120 12.99 2.07 -5.96
N LEU A 121 11.96 1.80 -6.75
CA LEU A 121 10.63 2.41 -6.61
C LEU A 121 10.01 2.08 -5.25
N ALA A 122 9.99 0.81 -4.85
CA ALA A 122 9.47 0.39 -3.55
C ALA A 122 10.18 1.11 -2.38
N LYS A 123 11.52 1.18 -2.40
CA LYS A 123 12.32 1.90 -1.39
C LYS A 123 12.02 3.41 -1.39
N GLN A 124 11.82 4.02 -2.55
CA GLN A 124 11.44 5.44 -2.64
C GLN A 124 10.05 5.69 -2.07
N LEU A 125 9.07 4.82 -2.37
CA LEU A 125 7.71 4.90 -1.84
C LEU A 125 7.71 4.73 -0.32
N ALA A 126 8.45 3.73 0.19
CA ALA A 126 8.64 3.54 1.63
C ALA A 126 9.26 4.78 2.28
N LYS A 127 10.34 5.34 1.74
CA LYS A 127 10.94 6.59 2.26
C LYS A 127 9.95 7.75 2.25
N LYS A 128 9.17 7.94 1.17
CA LYS A 128 8.14 8.99 1.11
C LYS A 128 7.04 8.81 2.16
N LYS A 129 6.68 7.56 2.47
CA LYS A 129 5.70 7.20 3.51
C LYS A 129 6.26 7.42 4.93
N TYR A 130 7.54 7.14 5.15
CA TYR A 130 8.18 7.16 6.48
C TYR A 130 9.01 8.41 6.80
N THR A 131 9.16 9.40 5.90
CA THR A 131 9.86 10.65 6.22
C THR A 131 8.87 11.66 6.85
N PRO A 132 8.97 11.98 8.16
CA PRO A 132 8.08 12.95 8.78
C PRO A 132 8.35 14.35 8.21
N LYS A 133 7.30 15.10 7.88
CA LYS A 133 7.34 16.53 7.50
C LYS A 133 7.77 17.43 8.70
N LYS A 134 8.89 17.14 9.36
CA LYS A 134 9.49 18.00 10.38
C LYS A 134 10.68 18.82 9.88
N TYR A 135 11.05 18.69 8.60
CA TYR A 135 12.13 19.43 7.97
C TYR A 135 11.73 19.95 6.59
N LYS A 136 10.64 20.72 6.53
CA LYS A 136 10.35 21.62 5.41
C LYS A 136 9.66 22.86 5.94
#